data_AF-A0A2K1QW25-F1
#
_entry.id   AF-A0A2K1QW25-F1
#
_cell.length_a   1.000
_cell.length_b   1.000
_cell.length_c   1.000
_cell.angle_alpha   90.00
_cell.angle_beta   90.00
_cell.angle_gamma   90.00
#
_symmetry.space_group_name_H-M   'P 1'
#
loop_
_entity.id
_entity.type
_entity.pdbx_description
1 polymer ?
#
loop_
_entity_poly.entity_id
_entity_poly.type
_entity_poly.pdbx_seq_one_letter_code
_entity_poly.pdbx_strand_id
1 'polypeptide(L)'
;MPSAVDPLCASCGLSSTAATQISDLENQVRVLTEQSVDALNRLASYEDEIRQLRMQRTAAHTTPAPTPVDPQHSYNNSVDSAASNGYGLNRFASFRMGRKPSTGASNSSVDLGDLQSQLQKETQARVEAERKAAQLNGELEDLSQNLFEQANEMVATERRARSKLEERIKVLERRDQDKSKRLEKIEGAMKRLDRVKALLAGNGPPSPPT
;
A
#
# COMPACT_ATOMS: atom_id res chain seq x y z
N MET A 1 -0.44 -9.75 65.02
CA MET A 1 -0.29 -9.30 63.62
C MET A 1 -0.65 -7.82 63.58
N PRO A 2 0.31 -6.89 63.67
CA PRO A 2 -0.01 -5.46 63.64
C PRO A 2 -0.28 -5.02 62.20
N SER A 3 -1.44 -4.42 61.95
CA SER A 3 -1.77 -3.75 60.69
C SER A 3 -0.94 -2.47 60.58
N ALA A 4 -0.08 -2.40 59.56
CA ALA A 4 0.69 -1.20 59.24
C ALA A 4 -0.28 -0.12 58.75
N VAL A 5 -0.37 0.98 59.49
CA VAL A 5 -1.13 2.17 59.12
C VAL A 5 -0.21 3.00 58.23
N ASP A 6 -0.59 3.19 56.96
CA ASP A 6 0.22 3.96 56.01
C ASP A 6 0.40 5.41 56.50
N PRO A 7 1.63 5.96 56.51
CA PRO A 7 1.88 7.31 56.99
C PRO A 7 1.26 8.33 56.01
N LEU A 8 0.26 9.06 56.52
CA LEU A 8 -0.40 10.18 55.84
C LEU A 8 0.52 11.41 55.86
N CYS A 9 0.63 12.11 54.74
CA CYS A 9 1.40 13.34 54.64
C CYS A 9 0.66 14.50 55.35
N ALA A 10 1.32 15.13 56.34
CA ALA A 10 0.73 16.16 57.21
C ALA A 10 0.34 17.48 56.50
N SER A 11 0.75 17.67 55.25
CA SER A 11 0.47 18.90 54.48
C SER A 11 -0.69 18.78 53.49
N CYS A 12 -1.10 17.58 53.10
CA CYS A 12 -2.05 17.39 52.00
C CYS A 12 -3.04 16.23 52.19
N GLY A 13 -2.95 15.45 53.28
CA GLY A 13 -3.93 14.40 53.61
C GLY A 13 -3.93 13.19 52.67
N LEU A 14 -3.08 13.18 51.64
CA LEU A 14 -2.86 12.03 50.76
C LEU A 14 -1.91 11.03 51.42
N SER A 15 -2.18 9.73 51.23
CA SER A 15 -1.23 8.68 51.59
C SER A 15 0.12 8.95 50.92
N SER A 16 1.23 8.80 51.64
CA SER A 16 2.59 9.01 51.08
C SER A 16 2.85 8.20 49.80
N THR A 17 2.18 7.06 49.65
CA THR A 17 2.18 6.23 48.44
C THR A 17 1.43 6.85 47.27
N ALA A 18 0.34 7.60 47.51
CA ALA A 18 -0.38 8.32 46.47
C ALA A 18 0.42 9.53 45.97
N ALA A 19 1.12 10.26 46.86
CA ALA A 19 1.95 11.39 46.47
C ALA A 19 3.16 10.99 45.60
N THR A 20 3.78 9.85 45.92
CA THR A 20 4.87 9.28 45.11
C THR A 20 4.37 8.81 43.74
N GLN A 21 3.24 8.11 43.69
CA GLN A 21 2.61 7.71 42.42
C GLN A 21 2.25 8.90 41.52
N ILE A 22 1.73 9.99 42.09
CA ILE A 22 1.42 11.20 41.31
C ILE A 22 2.70 11.77 40.68
N SER A 23 3.78 11.87 41.44
CA SER A 23 5.06 12.37 40.92
C SER A 23 5.64 11.47 39.82
N ASP A 24 5.54 10.14 39.99
CA ASP A 24 6.00 9.18 38.98
C ASP A 24 5.19 9.28 37.68
N LEU A 25 3.86 9.42 37.80
CA LEU A 25 2.97 9.60 36.66
C LEU A 25 3.24 10.94 35.94
N GLU A 26 3.47 12.02 36.69
CA GLU A 26 3.84 13.32 36.12
C GLU A 26 5.17 13.24 35.34
N ASN A 27 6.16 12.53 35.89
CA ASN A 27 7.44 12.29 35.21
C ASN A 27 7.25 11.45 33.94
N GLN A 28 6.41 10.41 33.99
CA GLN A 28 6.10 9.59 32.82
C GLN A 28 5.41 10.40 31.73
N VAL A 29 4.46 11.27 32.10
CA VAL A 29 3.80 12.18 31.15
C VAL A 29 4.83 13.12 30.52
N ARG A 30 5.76 13.69 31.29
CA ARG A 30 6.83 14.54 30.74
C ARG A 30 7.69 13.80 29.71
N VAL A 31 8.15 12.60 30.04
CA VAL A 31 8.96 11.78 29.11
C VAL A 31 8.18 11.44 27.85
N LEU A 32 6.91 11.05 27.99
CA LEU A 32 6.05 10.77 26.84
C LEU A 32 5.81 12.00 25.96
N THR A 33 5.71 13.19 26.56
CA THR A 33 5.59 14.44 25.79
C THR A 33 6.89 14.81 25.07
N GLU A 34 8.05 14.59 25.68
CA GLU A 34 9.33 14.81 25.02
C GLU A 34 9.50 13.83 23.85
N GLN A 35 9.17 12.56 24.08
CA GLN A 35 9.20 11.52 23.06
C GLN A 35 8.23 11.81 21.89
N SER A 36 7.06 12.39 22.16
CA SER A 36 6.12 12.76 21.10
C SER A 36 6.62 13.94 20.28
N VAL A 37 7.26 14.94 20.90
CA VAL A 37 7.91 16.06 20.20
C VAL A 37 9.05 15.55 19.31
N ASP A 38 9.89 14.64 19.81
CA ASP A 38 10.96 14.03 19.02
C ASP A 38 10.43 13.21 17.84
N ALA A 39 9.34 12.47 18.04
CA ALA A 39 8.67 11.74 16.97
C ALA A 39 8.12 12.70 15.90
N LEU A 40 7.52 13.83 16.30
CA LEU A 40 7.03 14.86 15.39
C LEU A 40 8.17 15.52 14.58
N ASN A 41 9.33 15.77 15.21
CA ASN A 41 10.51 16.30 14.51
C ASN A 41 11.03 15.34 13.42
N ARG A 42 11.03 14.03 13.72
CA ARG A 42 11.37 13.00 12.72
C ARG A 42 10.35 12.94 11.60
N LEU A 43 9.05 13.02 11.92
CA LEU A 43 7.98 13.06 10.92
C LEU A 43 8.10 14.28 10.00
N ALA A 44 8.43 15.46 10.52
CA ALA A 44 8.68 16.64 9.70
C ALA A 44 9.83 16.42 8.70
N SER A 45 10.91 15.77 9.16
CA SER A 45 12.05 15.42 8.28
C SER A 45 11.63 14.45 7.16
N TYR A 46 10.81 13.44 7.48
CA TYR A 46 10.28 12.51 6.49
C TYR A 46 9.28 13.17 5.53
N GLU A 47 8.47 14.12 5.99
CA GLU A 47 7.57 14.88 5.11
C GLU A 47 8.35 15.69 4.07
N ASP A 48 9.45 16.33 4.48
CA ASP A 48 10.31 17.10 3.58
C ASP A 48 11.02 16.19 2.56
N GLU A 49 11.51 15.02 2.97
CA GLU A 49 12.09 14.03 2.07
C GLU A 49 11.06 13.52 1.05
N ILE A 50 9.83 13.23 1.49
CA ILE A 50 8.74 12.83 0.59
C ILE A 50 8.42 13.94 -0.42
N ARG A 51 8.41 15.20 0.01
CA ARG A 51 8.21 16.34 -0.91
C ARG A 51 9.33 16.41 -1.93
N GLN A 52 10.58 16.27 -1.50
CA GLN A 52 11.74 16.28 -2.38
C GLN A 52 11.69 15.14 -3.41
N LEU A 53 11.38 13.92 -2.98
CA LEU A 53 11.22 12.76 -3.87
C LEU A 53 10.07 12.94 -4.85
N ARG A 54 8.94 13.52 -4.41
CA ARG A 54 7.83 13.87 -5.30
C ARG A 54 8.23 14.92 -6.34
N MET A 55 8.98 15.95 -5.94
CA MET A 55 9.50 16.97 -6.85
C MET A 55 10.51 16.38 -7.85
N GLN A 56 11.38 15.47 -7.43
CA GLN A 56 12.28 14.75 -8.33
C GLN A 56 11.50 13.89 -9.32
N ARG A 57 10.47 13.17 -8.87
CA ARG A 57 9.62 12.35 -9.73
C ARG A 57 8.80 13.19 -10.72
N THR A 58 8.27 14.34 -10.31
CA THR A 58 7.53 15.23 -11.22
C THR A 58 8.45 15.97 -12.19
N ALA A 59 9.66 16.36 -11.77
CA ALA A 59 10.67 16.91 -12.67
C ALA A 59 11.19 15.87 -13.68
N ALA A 60 11.26 14.59 -13.31
CA ALA A 60 11.55 13.50 -14.22
C ALA A 60 10.37 13.16 -15.16
N HIS A 61 9.14 13.55 -14.81
CA HIS A 61 7.91 13.32 -15.58
C HIS A 61 7.43 14.52 -16.40
N THR A 62 8.20 15.61 -16.54
CA THR A 62 7.91 16.66 -17.55
C THR A 62 8.28 16.20 -18.96
N THR A 63 7.60 15.14 -19.43
CA THR A 63 7.14 15.00 -20.81
C THR A 63 5.60 14.96 -20.74
N PRO A 64 4.87 15.66 -21.63
CA PRO A 64 3.45 15.89 -21.44
C PRO A 64 2.68 14.56 -21.54
N ALA A 65 1.96 14.22 -20.47
CA ALA A 65 1.03 13.09 -20.43
C ALA A 65 -0.20 13.36 -21.33
N PRO A 66 -0.66 12.39 -22.13
CA PRO A 66 -2.03 12.40 -22.64
C PRO A 66 -3.01 11.93 -21.56
N THR A 67 -4.25 12.37 -21.71
CA THR A 67 -5.43 12.23 -20.86
C THR A 67 -5.79 10.79 -20.43
N PRO A 68 -6.55 10.63 -19.33
CA PRO A 68 -7.04 9.33 -18.89
C PRO A 68 -8.14 8.80 -19.83
N VAL A 69 -7.98 7.56 -20.29
CA VAL A 69 -9.02 6.81 -21.00
C VAL A 69 -9.53 5.67 -20.11
N ASP A 70 -10.85 5.59 -20.05
CA ASP A 70 -11.70 4.65 -19.32
C ASP A 70 -11.41 3.18 -19.70
N PRO A 71 -11.44 2.20 -18.77
CA PRO A 71 -11.17 0.79 -19.08
C PRO A 71 -12.46 0.02 -19.40
N GLN A 72 -12.77 -0.12 -20.69
CA GLN A 72 -13.79 -1.04 -21.18
C GLN A 72 -13.32 -1.77 -22.45
N HIS A 73 -13.08 -3.07 -22.27
CA HIS A 73 -13.20 -4.18 -23.22
C HIS A 73 -12.09 -4.56 -24.21
N SER A 74 -11.73 -5.84 -24.05
CA SER A 74 -11.44 -6.86 -25.06
C SER A 74 -9.98 -7.02 -25.51
N TYR A 75 -9.39 -8.09 -24.99
CA TYR A 75 -8.33 -8.84 -25.65
C TYR A 75 -8.71 -9.15 -27.09
N ASN A 76 -7.85 -8.80 -28.04
CA ASN A 76 -7.67 -9.53 -29.29
C ASN A 76 -6.35 -9.11 -29.94
N ASN A 77 -5.41 -10.05 -30.00
CA ASN A 77 -4.27 -9.98 -30.90
C ASN A 77 -4.77 -10.14 -32.34
N SER A 78 -4.42 -9.22 -33.22
CA SER A 78 -4.23 -9.54 -34.64
C SER A 78 -3.24 -8.57 -35.26
N VAL A 79 -2.22 -9.16 -35.85
CA VAL A 79 -1.25 -8.57 -36.75
C VAL A 79 -1.93 -8.07 -38.03
N ASP A 80 -1.31 -7.06 -38.62
CA ASP A 80 -1.42 -6.58 -40.01
C ASP A 80 -2.80 -6.13 -40.54
N SER A 81 -2.96 -4.81 -40.68
CA SER A 81 -3.53 -4.20 -41.89
C SER A 81 -3.18 -2.71 -41.95
N ALA A 82 -2.27 -2.40 -42.86
CA ALA A 82 -2.06 -1.06 -43.38
C ALA A 82 -3.28 -0.59 -44.18
N ALA A 83 -3.38 0.73 -44.33
CA ALA A 83 -4.29 1.48 -45.20
C ALA A 83 -5.74 1.66 -44.72
N SER A 84 -6.02 2.80 -44.10
CA SER A 84 -6.67 3.94 -44.77
C SER A 84 -7.27 4.91 -43.76
N ASN A 85 -7.33 6.16 -44.18
CA ASN A 85 -8.13 7.25 -43.62
C ASN A 85 -7.66 7.93 -42.33
N GLY A 86 -6.89 8.98 -42.56
CA GLY A 86 -7.42 10.32 -42.29
C GLY A 86 -6.90 10.98 -41.03
N TYR A 87 -6.35 12.19 -41.24
CA TYR A 87 -6.01 13.21 -40.24
C TYR A 87 -4.62 13.09 -39.60
N GLY A 88 -3.69 13.91 -40.12
CA GLY A 88 -2.68 14.54 -39.27
C GLY A 88 -1.23 14.07 -39.43
N LEU A 89 -0.72 13.94 -40.66
CA LEU A 89 0.71 13.76 -40.90
C LEU A 89 1.48 15.06 -40.58
N ASN A 90 1.78 15.31 -39.30
CA ASN A 90 2.65 16.40 -38.83
C ASN A 90 3.80 15.86 -37.97
N ARG A 91 4.56 14.86 -38.46
CA ARG A 91 5.76 14.39 -37.74
C ARG A 91 6.87 13.81 -38.61
N PHE A 92 7.19 14.47 -39.73
CA PHE A 92 8.51 14.31 -40.38
C PHE A 92 9.26 15.63 -40.57
N ALA A 93 8.78 16.73 -39.96
CA ALA A 93 9.32 18.08 -40.17
C ALA A 93 10.37 18.53 -39.14
N SER A 94 10.98 17.64 -38.36
CA SER A 94 11.95 18.04 -37.30
C SER A 94 13.40 17.57 -37.51
N PHE A 95 13.76 17.04 -38.69
CA PHE A 95 15.17 16.84 -39.05
C PHE A 95 15.81 18.04 -39.79
N ARG A 96 15.25 19.24 -39.64
CA ARG A 96 15.88 20.48 -40.13
C ARG A 96 15.59 21.65 -39.20
N MET A 97 16.22 21.71 -38.02
CA MET A 97 16.55 23.00 -37.44
C MET A 97 18.04 23.06 -37.14
N GLY A 98 18.72 23.89 -37.93
CA GLY A 98 20.15 24.09 -37.91
C GLY A 98 20.73 24.69 -39.19
N ARG A 99 19.95 24.91 -40.26
CA ARG A 99 20.45 25.61 -41.45
C ARG A 99 19.49 26.71 -41.90
N LYS A 100 19.90 27.95 -41.69
CA LYS A 100 19.38 29.14 -42.39
C LYS A 100 19.55 28.89 -43.90
N PRO A 101 18.57 29.24 -44.76
CA PRO A 101 18.77 29.22 -46.20
C PRO A 101 19.67 30.41 -46.57
N SER A 102 20.98 30.18 -46.58
CA SER A 102 21.94 31.07 -47.22
C SER A 102 22.00 30.68 -48.69
N THR A 103 21.52 31.57 -49.54
CA THR A 103 21.96 31.68 -50.93
C THR A 103 23.46 31.92 -50.92
N GLY A 104 24.21 30.84 -51.11
CA GLY A 104 25.66 30.83 -51.09
C GLY A 104 26.13 29.45 -51.48
N ALA A 105 26.20 29.20 -52.80
CA ALA A 105 26.93 28.08 -53.35
C ALA A 105 28.40 28.21 -52.92
N SER A 106 28.76 27.57 -51.81
CA SER A 106 30.14 27.27 -51.48
C SER A 106 30.29 25.76 -51.68
N ASN A 107 31.01 25.41 -52.74
CA ASN A 107 31.59 24.09 -52.91
C ASN A 107 32.43 23.82 -51.66
N SER A 108 31.84 23.16 -50.67
CA SER A 108 32.58 22.53 -49.59
C SER A 108 33.04 21.21 -50.18
N SER A 109 34.27 21.18 -50.69
CA SER A 109 35.04 19.94 -50.75
C SER A 109 35.09 19.43 -49.31
N VAL A 110 34.14 18.60 -48.93
CA VAL A 110 34.08 18.06 -47.58
C VAL A 110 35.35 17.25 -47.41
N ASP A 111 36.24 17.70 -46.52
CA ASP A 111 37.53 17.04 -46.35
C ASP A 111 37.31 15.63 -45.79
N LEU A 112 37.90 14.63 -46.43
CA LEU A 112 37.65 13.22 -46.15
C LEU A 112 38.09 12.87 -44.71
N GLY A 113 39.11 13.57 -44.20
CA GLY A 113 39.57 13.48 -42.81
C GLY A 113 38.55 14.00 -41.78
N ASP A 114 37.84 15.09 -42.09
CA ASP A 114 36.81 15.64 -41.20
C ASP A 114 35.60 14.71 -41.09
N LEU A 115 35.19 14.05 -42.18
CA LEU A 115 34.13 13.03 -42.12
C LEU A 115 34.53 11.86 -41.23
N GLN A 116 35.77 11.38 -41.36
CA GLN A 116 36.25 10.24 -40.58
C GLN A 116 36.31 10.57 -39.09
N SER A 117 36.77 11.78 -38.73
CA SER A 117 36.76 12.29 -37.36
C SER A 117 35.33 12.44 -36.81
N GLN A 118 34.40 12.98 -37.60
CA GLN A 118 33.00 13.10 -37.20
C GLN A 118 32.32 11.75 -37.00
N LEU A 119 32.61 10.77 -37.86
CA LEU A 119 32.08 9.41 -37.74
C LEU A 119 32.63 8.70 -36.50
N GLN A 120 33.93 8.86 -36.20
CA GLN A 120 34.53 8.35 -34.96
C GLN A 120 33.87 8.96 -33.71
N LYS A 121 33.62 10.27 -33.73
CA LYS A 121 32.93 10.94 -32.61
C LYS A 121 31.48 10.45 -32.44
N GLU A 122 30.76 10.27 -33.54
CA GLU A 122 29.37 9.78 -33.52
C GLU A 122 29.29 8.34 -33.01
N THR A 123 30.15 7.47 -33.52
CA THR A 123 30.21 6.07 -33.08
C THR A 123 30.60 5.94 -31.62
N GLN A 124 31.57 6.72 -31.13
CA GLN A 124 31.91 6.77 -29.72
C GLN A 124 30.72 7.24 -28.87
N ALA A 125 30.02 8.29 -29.29
CA ALA A 125 28.83 8.78 -28.60
C ALA A 125 27.71 7.73 -28.55
N ARG A 126 27.54 6.93 -29.62
CA ARG A 126 26.61 5.79 -29.63
C ARG A 126 27.02 4.70 -28.65
N VAL A 127 28.28 4.27 -28.67
CA VAL A 127 28.78 3.23 -27.75
C VAL A 127 28.61 3.67 -26.30
N GLU A 128 28.87 4.94 -25.98
CA GLU A 128 28.63 5.50 -24.64
C GLU A 128 27.14 5.51 -24.28
N ALA A 129 26.25 5.85 -25.21
CA ALA A 129 24.82 5.83 -25.01
C ALA A 129 24.29 4.39 -24.82
N GLU A 130 24.74 3.44 -25.64
CA GLU A 130 24.41 2.02 -25.55
C GLU A 130 24.89 1.43 -24.22
N ARG A 131 26.09 1.79 -23.76
CA ARG A 131 26.59 1.38 -22.44
C ARG A 131 25.71 1.89 -21.31
N LYS A 132 25.30 3.16 -21.35
CA LYS A 132 24.37 3.73 -20.35
C LYS A 132 23.02 3.04 -20.41
N ALA A 133 22.50 2.75 -21.61
CA ALA A 133 21.25 2.01 -21.77
C ALA A 133 21.35 0.59 -21.19
N ALA A 134 22.45 -0.11 -21.41
CA ALA A 134 22.70 -1.43 -20.84
C ALA A 134 22.78 -1.38 -19.30
N GLN A 135 23.44 -0.37 -18.74
CA GLN A 135 23.48 -0.16 -17.29
C GLN A 135 22.08 0.05 -16.70
N LEU A 136 21.30 0.96 -17.29
CA LEU A 136 19.94 1.23 -16.83
C LEU A 136 19.03 0.00 -16.98
N ASN A 137 19.21 -0.79 -18.04
CA ASN A 137 18.46 -2.02 -18.23
C ASN A 137 18.78 -3.05 -17.13
N GLY A 138 20.04 -3.15 -16.70
CA GLY A 138 20.43 -4.01 -15.57
C GLY A 138 19.82 -3.53 -14.24
N GLU A 139 19.89 -2.22 -13.96
CA GLU A 139 19.27 -1.64 -12.75
C GLU A 139 17.75 -1.84 -12.72
N LEU A 140 17.09 -1.78 -13.89
CA LEU A 140 15.66 -2.08 -14.01
C LEU A 140 15.36 -3.56 -13.78
N GLU A 141 16.19 -4.46 -14.28
CA GLU A 141 16.05 -5.90 -14.06
C GLU A 141 16.19 -6.22 -12.56
N ASP A 142 17.22 -5.69 -11.89
CA ASP A 142 17.43 -5.86 -10.45
C ASP A 142 16.26 -5.30 -9.63
N LEU A 143 15.79 -4.09 -9.94
CA LEU A 143 14.65 -3.49 -9.27
C LEU A 143 13.38 -4.34 -9.49
N SER A 144 13.18 -4.84 -10.71
CA SER A 144 12.04 -5.69 -11.03
C SER A 144 12.09 -7.00 -10.24
N GLN A 145 13.26 -7.64 -10.15
CA GLN A 145 13.46 -8.85 -9.38
C GLN A 145 13.15 -8.64 -7.90
N ASN A 146 13.67 -7.56 -7.31
CA ASN A 146 13.38 -7.20 -5.92
C ASN A 146 11.88 -6.94 -5.69
N LEU A 147 11.22 -6.23 -6.61
CA LEU A 147 9.78 -5.95 -6.51
C LEU A 147 8.96 -7.23 -6.60
N PHE A 148 9.32 -8.15 -7.50
CA PHE A 148 8.64 -9.45 -7.61
C PHE A 148 8.87 -10.32 -6.38
N GLU A 149 10.09 -10.32 -5.81
CA GLU A 149 10.39 -11.06 -4.58
C GLU A 149 9.59 -10.51 -3.39
N GLN A 150 9.57 -9.19 -3.20
CA GLN A 150 8.79 -8.53 -2.16
C GLN A 150 7.29 -8.79 -2.32
N ALA A 151 6.77 -8.70 -3.55
CA ALA A 151 5.38 -9.00 -3.84
C ALA A 151 5.04 -10.47 -3.53
N ASN A 152 5.92 -11.40 -3.89
CA ASN A 152 5.75 -12.81 -3.61
C ASN A 152 5.78 -13.10 -2.10
N GLU A 153 6.67 -12.45 -1.35
CA GLU A 153 6.73 -12.56 0.11
C GLU A 153 5.45 -12.04 0.76
N MET A 154 4.98 -10.85 0.37
CA MET A 154 3.74 -10.26 0.88
C MET A 154 2.55 -11.20 0.63
N VAL A 155 2.40 -11.72 -0.60
CA VAL A 155 1.34 -12.67 -0.94
C VAL A 155 1.47 -13.97 -0.14
N ALA A 156 2.69 -14.47 0.09
CA ALA A 156 2.91 -15.66 0.89
C ALA A 156 2.50 -15.44 2.36
N THR A 157 2.83 -14.28 2.95
CA THR A 157 2.40 -13.96 4.32
C THR A 157 0.88 -13.85 4.42
N GLU A 158 0.23 -13.25 3.43
CA GLU A 158 -1.23 -13.18 3.37
C GLU A 158 -1.86 -14.57 3.24
N ARG A 159 -1.36 -15.42 2.34
CA ARG A 159 -1.84 -16.80 2.20
C ARG A 159 -1.71 -17.59 3.50
N ARG A 160 -0.57 -17.44 4.20
CA ARG A 160 -0.35 -18.07 5.51
C ARG A 160 -1.32 -17.54 6.57
N ALA A 161 -1.51 -16.23 6.65
CA ALA A 161 -2.42 -15.60 7.61
C ALA A 161 -3.88 -16.01 7.34
N ARG A 162 -4.29 -15.96 6.06
CA ARG A 162 -5.61 -16.38 5.61
C ARG A 162 -5.89 -17.85 5.94
N SER A 163 -4.95 -18.75 5.66
CA SER A 163 -5.10 -20.17 6.00
C SER A 163 -5.28 -20.40 7.51
N LYS A 164 -4.53 -19.69 8.36
CA LYS A 164 -4.68 -19.75 9.82
C LYS A 164 -6.06 -19.26 10.29
N LEU A 165 -6.55 -18.17 9.69
CA LEU A 165 -7.88 -17.64 10.01
C LEU A 165 -8.99 -18.58 9.55
N GLU A 166 -8.89 -19.13 8.35
CA GLU A 166 -9.84 -20.11 7.82
C GLU A 166 -9.91 -21.37 8.71
N GLU A 167 -8.77 -21.86 9.21
CA GLU A 167 -8.75 -22.95 10.19
C GLU A 167 -9.45 -22.56 11.50
N ARG A 168 -9.16 -21.36 12.02
CA ARG A 168 -9.76 -20.88 13.26
C ARG A 168 -11.28 -20.71 13.14
N ILE A 169 -11.76 -20.20 12.00
CA ILE A 169 -13.17 -20.07 11.67
C ILE A 169 -13.82 -21.46 11.68
N LYS A 170 -13.24 -22.44 10.97
CA LYS A 170 -13.77 -23.80 10.92
C LYS A 170 -13.92 -24.45 12.32
N VAL A 171 -12.96 -24.20 13.22
CA VAL A 171 -13.05 -24.69 14.60
C VAL A 171 -14.13 -23.96 15.40
N LEU A 172 -14.29 -22.64 15.20
CA LEU A 172 -15.35 -21.86 15.83
C LEU A 172 -16.73 -22.32 15.37
N GLU A 173 -16.94 -22.47 14.06
CA GLU A 173 -18.20 -22.94 13.47
C GLU A 173 -18.62 -24.30 14.03
N ARG A 174 -17.69 -25.27 14.13
CA ARG A 174 -17.97 -26.58 14.75
C ARG A 174 -18.43 -26.43 16.21
N ARG A 175 -17.74 -25.59 16.99
CA ARG A 175 -18.10 -25.36 18.40
C ARG A 175 -19.46 -24.69 18.54
N ASP A 176 -19.78 -23.74 17.66
CA ASP A 176 -21.07 -23.05 17.72
C ASP A 176 -22.21 -23.96 17.27
N GLN A 177 -22.00 -24.83 16.28
CA GLN A 177 -22.95 -25.89 15.93
C GLN A 177 -23.21 -26.84 17.10
N ASP A 178 -22.16 -27.27 17.81
CA ASP A 178 -22.31 -28.17 18.95
C ASP A 178 -23.05 -27.50 20.12
N LYS A 179 -22.77 -26.22 20.40
CA LYS A 179 -23.51 -25.44 21.39
C LYS A 179 -24.97 -25.24 21.00
N SER A 180 -25.23 -24.90 19.73
CA SER A 180 -26.59 -24.74 19.20
C SER A 180 -27.42 -26.02 19.38
N LYS A 181 -26.86 -27.19 19.04
CA LYS A 181 -27.52 -28.49 19.29
C LYS A 181 -27.80 -28.76 20.76
N ARG A 182 -26.92 -28.33 21.67
CA ARG A 182 -27.15 -28.48 23.12
C ARG A 182 -28.27 -27.57 23.60
N LEU A 183 -28.30 -26.32 23.13
CA LEU A 183 -29.37 -25.38 23.44
C LEU A 183 -30.71 -25.88 22.92
N GLU A 184 -30.78 -26.38 21.69
CA GLU A 184 -32.00 -26.95 21.11
C GLU A 184 -32.59 -28.07 22.00
N LYS A 185 -31.74 -28.96 22.53
CA LYS A 185 -32.17 -30.02 23.45
C LYS A 185 -32.74 -29.46 24.75
N ILE A 186 -32.09 -28.42 25.30
CA ILE A 186 -32.52 -27.76 26.53
C ILE A 186 -33.84 -27.03 26.29
N GLU A 187 -33.97 -26.26 25.20
CA GLU A 187 -35.22 -25.59 24.82
C GLU A 187 -36.35 -26.59 24.63
N GLY A 188 -36.09 -27.73 24.00
CA GLY A 188 -37.06 -28.82 23.87
C GLY A 188 -37.48 -29.42 25.21
N ALA A 189 -36.58 -29.48 26.20
CA ALA A 189 -36.91 -29.88 27.57
C ALA A 189 -37.70 -28.80 28.31
N MET A 190 -37.34 -27.52 28.18
CA MET A 190 -38.06 -26.39 28.77
C MET A 190 -39.49 -26.31 28.23
N LYS A 191 -39.68 -26.41 26.91
CA LYS A 191 -41.02 -26.47 26.28
C LYS A 191 -41.87 -27.63 26.82
N ARG A 192 -41.25 -28.76 27.19
CA ARG A 192 -41.95 -29.88 27.83
C ARG A 192 -42.35 -29.54 29.26
N LEU A 193 -41.44 -28.95 30.04
CA LEU A 193 -41.73 -28.49 31.40
C LEU A 193 -42.84 -27.44 31.43
N ASP A 194 -42.84 -26.49 30.50
CA ASP A 194 -43.88 -25.46 30.40
C ASP A 194 -45.26 -26.07 30.14
N ARG A 195 -45.35 -27.10 29.28
CA ARG A 195 -46.61 -27.85 29.07
C ARG A 195 -47.08 -28.56 30.34
N VAL A 196 -46.18 -29.24 31.04
CA VAL A 196 -46.52 -29.91 32.31
C VAL A 196 -46.96 -28.89 33.36
N LYS A 197 -46.26 -27.76 33.46
CA LYS A 197 -46.62 -26.66 34.37
C LYS A 197 -48.01 -26.09 34.04
N ALA A 198 -48.36 -25.92 32.77
CA ALA A 198 -49.68 -25.46 32.36
C ALA A 198 -50.79 -26.44 32.77
N LEU A 199 -50.57 -27.75 32.58
CA LEU A 199 -51.50 -28.80 33.01
C LEU A 199 -51.69 -28.83 34.54
N LEU A 200 -50.60 -28.67 35.30
CA LEU A 200 -50.64 -28.65 36.77
C LEU A 200 -51.28 -27.37 37.33
N ALA A 201 -51.21 -26.25 36.62
CA ALA A 201 -51.82 -24.98 37.01
C ALA A 201 -53.36 -24.96 36.81
N GLY A 202 -53.99 -26.07 36.42
CA GLY A 202 -55.45 -26.18 36.30
C GLY A 202 -56.06 -25.60 35.01
N ASN A 203 -55.23 -25.13 34.07
CA ASN A 203 -55.67 -24.66 32.76
C ASN A 203 -55.28 -25.69 31.69
N GLY A 204 -56.18 -26.66 31.44
CA GLY A 204 -56.02 -27.64 30.35
C GLY A 204 -55.92 -26.96 28.97
N PRO A 205 -55.22 -27.57 28.00
CA PRO A 205 -54.93 -26.92 26.72
C PRO A 205 -56.21 -26.66 25.91
N PRO A 206 -56.35 -25.50 25.24
CA PRO A 206 -57.40 -25.31 24.26
C PRO A 206 -57.20 -26.28 23.09
N SER A 207 -58.26 -26.97 22.71
CA SER A 207 -58.32 -27.91 21.58
C SER A 207 -57.93 -27.24 20.26
N PRO A 208 -57.26 -27.95 19.32
CA PRO A 208 -56.91 -27.39 18.02
C PRO A 208 -58.17 -27.12 17.18
N PRO A 209 -58.19 -26.07 16.34
CA PRO A 209 -59.28 -25.83 15.40
C PRO A 209 -59.29 -26.87 14.28
N THR A 210 -60.49 -27.35 13.96
CA THR A 210 -60.84 -28.26 12.84
C THR A 210 -60.50 -27.67 11.49
#